data_AF-A0A0N4XWF1-F1
#
_entry.id   AF-A0A0N4XWF1-F1
#
_cell.length_a   1.000
_cell.length_b   1.000
_cell.length_c   1.000
_cell.angle_alpha   90.00
_cell.angle_beta   90.00
_cell.angle_gamma   90.00
#
_symmetry.space_group_name_H-M   'P 1'
#
loop_
_entity.id
_entity.type
_entity.pdbx_description
1 polymer ?
#
loop_
_entity_poly.entity_id
_entity_poly.type
_entity_poly.pdbx_seq_one_letter_code
_entity_poly.pdbx_strand_id
1 'polypeptide(L)'
;MTSNQHPSNANDCNGQFCTKIVSKSANAQVYSYGCDQTNLCSWHGCSTVANTVCCCSGNLCNSSTKLSAIFAVVPLAVIKLLAF
;
A
#
# COMPACT_ATOMS: atom_id res chain seq x y z
N MET A 1 -5.62 16.95 -9.67
CA MET A 1 -4.17 16.87 -9.95
C MET A 1 -3.88 15.45 -10.36
N THR A 2 -3.81 15.21 -11.66
CA THR A 2 -3.51 13.92 -12.28
C THR A 2 -1.99 13.74 -12.26
N SER A 3 -1.50 12.72 -11.56
CA SER A 3 -0.11 12.32 -11.77
C SER A 3 0.00 10.81 -11.64
N ASN A 4 0.30 10.16 -12.77
CA ASN A 4 0.83 8.80 -12.82
C ASN A 4 2.27 8.71 -12.25
N GLN A 5 2.68 9.69 -11.45
CA GLN A 5 3.95 9.68 -10.73
C GLN A 5 3.68 9.12 -9.34
N HIS A 6 4.45 8.09 -8.98
CA HIS A 6 4.69 7.72 -7.60
C HIS A 6 4.90 9.01 -6.77
N PRO A 7 4.20 9.23 -5.66
CA PRO A 7 4.41 10.44 -4.87
C PRO A 7 5.87 10.48 -4.39
N SER A 8 6.70 11.28 -5.06
CA SER A 8 8.09 11.54 -4.66
C SER A 8 8.17 12.39 -3.40
N ASN A 9 7.05 12.99 -3.00
CA ASN A 9 6.93 13.86 -1.85
C ASN A 9 6.13 13.13 -0.77
N ALA A 10 6.80 12.80 0.33
CA ALA A 10 6.13 12.39 1.55
C ALA A 10 5.39 13.61 2.11
N ASN A 11 4.08 13.49 2.26
CA ASN A 11 3.27 14.48 2.94
C ASN A 11 2.91 13.90 4.31
N ASP A 12 3.16 14.64 5.39
CA ASP A 12 2.78 14.20 6.73
C ASP A 12 1.25 14.01 6.79
N CYS A 13 0.84 12.79 7.13
CA CYS A 13 -0.57 12.43 7.28
C CYS A 13 -0.99 12.58 8.74
N ASN A 14 -2.02 13.40 9.00
CA ASN A 14 -2.68 13.41 10.30
C ASN A 14 -3.64 12.20 10.49
N GLY A 15 -3.96 11.48 9.40
CA GLY A 15 -4.80 10.29 9.40
C GLY A 15 -4.00 9.00 9.57
N GLN A 16 -4.65 7.96 10.13
CA GLN A 16 -4.02 6.65 10.40
C GLN A 16 -3.75 5.82 9.14
N PHE A 17 -4.39 6.14 8.02
CA PHE A 17 -4.30 5.38 6.78
C PHE A 17 -3.82 6.25 5.61
N CYS A 18 -3.07 5.64 4.71
CA CYS A 18 -2.80 6.12 3.36
C CYS A 18 -3.79 5.46 2.38
N THR A 19 -4.15 6.21 1.35
CA THR A 19 -5.08 5.82 0.28
C THR A 19 -4.36 5.72 -1.06
N LYS A 20 -4.75 4.73 -1.85
CA LYS A 20 -4.48 4.63 -3.28
C LYS A 20 -5.79 4.37 -4.00
N ILE A 21 -6.22 5.33 -4.80
CA ILE A 21 -7.44 5.24 -5.60
C ILE A 21 -7.06 5.00 -7.04
N VAL A 22 -7.65 3.97 -7.63
CA VAL A 22 -7.47 3.59 -9.02
C VAL A 22 -8.79 3.81 -9.74
N SER A 23 -8.80 4.81 -10.60
CA SER A 23 -9.93 5.13 -11.47
C SER A 23 -9.66 4.54 -12.85
N LYS A 24 -10.58 3.69 -13.33
CA LYS A 24 -10.49 3.07 -14.65
C LYS A 24 -11.38 3.84 -15.63
N SER A 25 -10.78 4.31 -16.72
CA SER A 25 -11.46 4.86 -17.89
C SER A 25 -11.25 3.92 -19.08
N ALA A 26 -12.10 4.00 -20.10
CA ALA A 26 -12.08 3.07 -21.25
C ALA A 26 -10.69 2.87 -21.89
N ASN A 27 -9.84 3.91 -21.88
CA ASN A 27 -8.52 3.89 -22.51
C ASN A 27 -7.36 4.12 -21.53
N ALA A 28 -7.63 4.31 -20.23
CA ALA A 28 -6.59 4.71 -19.28
C ALA A 28 -6.92 4.31 -17.84
N GLN A 29 -5.87 4.09 -17.06
CA GLN A 29 -5.97 3.97 -15.62
C GLN A 29 -5.29 5.18 -14.97
N VAL A 30 -5.99 5.82 -14.04
CA VAL A 30 -5.46 6.95 -13.27
C VAL A 30 -5.29 6.49 -11.83
N TYR A 31 -4.09 6.72 -11.29
CA TYR A 31 -3.78 6.47 -9.89
C TYR A 31 -3.77 7.78 -9.13
N SER A 32 -4.40 7.81 -7.96
CA SER A 32 -4.36 8.92 -7.01
C SER A 32 -3.88 8.39 -5.67
N TYR A 33 -2.93 9.09 -5.05
CA TYR A 33 -2.31 8.69 -3.79
C TYR A 33 -2.50 9.83 -2.77
N GLY A 34 -2.78 9.49 -1.51
CA GLY A 34 -2.88 10.50 -0.46
C GLY A 34 -3.07 9.90 0.93
N CYS A 35 -3.32 10.76 1.92
CA CYS A 35 -3.77 10.35 3.25
C CYS A 35 -5.29 10.14 3.24
N ASP A 36 -5.81 9.24 4.07
CA ASP A 36 -7.25 9.19 4.32
C ASP A 36 -7.66 10.39 5.19
N GLN A 37 -8.36 11.34 4.58
CA GLN A 37 -8.91 12.51 5.29
C GLN A 37 -10.43 12.48 5.40
N THR A 38 -11.08 11.56 4.68
CA THR A 38 -12.54 11.50 4.54
C THR A 38 -13.13 10.20 5.11
N ASN A 39 -12.36 9.50 5.95
CA ASN A 39 -12.73 8.20 6.54
C ASN A 39 -13.14 7.15 5.48
N LEU A 40 -12.43 7.12 4.35
CA LEU A 40 -12.61 6.10 3.32
C LEU A 40 -12.04 4.76 3.75
N CYS A 41 -11.08 4.76 4.67
CA CYS A 41 -10.40 3.59 5.17
C CYS A 41 -10.86 3.25 6.60
N SER A 42 -11.38 2.05 6.77
CA SER A 42 -11.65 1.45 8.08
C SER A 42 -10.77 0.24 8.37
N TRP A 43 -10.09 -0.31 7.36
CA TRP A 43 -9.21 -1.47 7.48
C TRP A 43 -8.18 -1.51 6.34
N HIS A 44 -7.16 -2.35 6.49
CA HIS A 44 -6.10 -2.55 5.49
C HIS A 44 -6.57 -3.44 4.34
N GLY A 45 -6.56 -2.93 3.12
CA GLY A 45 -6.91 -3.73 1.95
C GLY A 45 -7.50 -2.89 0.83
N CYS A 46 -7.95 -3.55 -0.23
CA CYS A 46 -8.54 -2.90 -1.39
C CYS A 46 -10.02 -3.26 -1.55
N SER A 47 -10.86 -2.26 -1.78
CA SER A 47 -12.27 -2.43 -2.14
C SER A 47 -12.50 -1.93 -3.55
N THR A 48 -13.29 -2.68 -4.34
CA THR A 48 -13.59 -2.34 -5.74
C THR A 48 -15.10 -2.32 -5.93
N VAL A 49 -15.73 -1.16 -5.71
CA VAL A 49 -17.19 -0.99 -5.93
C VAL A 49 -17.45 -0.25 -7.24
N ALA A 50 -16.74 0.86 -7.49
CA ALA A 50 -16.79 1.61 -8.74
C ALA A 50 -15.37 2.02 -9.18
N ASN A 51 -14.60 2.56 -8.24
CA ASN A 51 -13.15 2.68 -8.31
C ASN A 51 -12.50 1.70 -7.33
N THR A 52 -11.25 1.29 -7.57
CA THR A 52 -10.50 0.50 -6.58
C THR A 52 -9.87 1.45 -5.58
N VAL A 53 -10.26 1.36 -4.31
CA VAL A 53 -9.67 2.11 -3.20
C VAL A 53 -8.87 1.14 -2.35
N CYS A 54 -7.57 1.38 -2.22
CA CYS A 54 -6.66 0.61 -1.37
C CYS A 54 -6.22 1.45 -0.17
N CYS A 55 -6.27 0.83 1.00
CA CYS A 55 -5.96 1.40 2.30
C CYS A 55 -4.80 0.64 2.94
N CYS A 56 -3.86 1.37 3.51
CA CYS A 56 -2.75 0.80 4.26
C CYS A 56 -2.29 1.79 5.34
N SER A 57 -1.58 1.32 6.36
CA SER A 57 -0.92 2.17 7.36
C SER A 57 0.59 1.98 7.28
N GLY A 58 1.32 3.02 7.67
CA GLY A 58 2.78 3.08 7.57
C GLY A 58 3.28 4.03 6.48
N ASN A 59 4.53 4.48 6.64
CA ASN A 59 5.12 5.49 5.76
C ASN A 59 5.18 5.01 4.31
N LEU A 60 4.59 5.81 3.41
CA LEU A 60 4.59 5.58 1.95
C LEU A 60 4.04 4.20 1.53
N CYS A 61 3.21 3.56 2.36
CA CYS A 61 2.69 2.21 2.09
C CYS A 61 1.83 2.14 0.81
N ASN A 62 1.17 3.26 0.46
CA ASN A 62 0.31 3.37 -0.71
C ASN A 62 1.09 3.51 -2.03
N SER A 63 2.42 3.66 -1.95
CA SER A 63 3.30 3.88 -3.09
C SER A 63 3.76 2.59 -3.79
N SER A 64 3.51 1.43 -3.18
CA SER A 64 3.94 0.14 -3.75
C SER A 64 3.11 -0.25 -4.98
N THR A 65 3.81 -0.55 -6.08
CA THR A 65 3.22 -1.18 -7.28
C THR A 65 3.37 -2.70 -7.27
N LYS A 66 4.29 -3.25 -6.47
CA LYS A 66 4.53 -4.69 -6.26
C LYS A 66 5.42 -4.86 -5.03
N LEU A 67 4.90 -5.29 -3.88
CA LEU A 67 5.72 -5.77 -2.76
C LEU A 67 4.86 -6.57 -1.76
N SER A 68 4.32 -7.69 -2.24
CA SER A 68 3.86 -8.78 -1.37
C SER A 68 4.68 -10.03 -1.69
N ALA A 69 5.94 -10.04 -1.25
CA ALA A 69 6.76 -11.27 -1.15
C ALA A 69 8.00 -11.09 -0.25
N ILE A 70 7.96 -10.26 0.80
CA ILE A 70 9.02 -10.26 1.81
C ILE A 70 8.43 -10.73 3.14
N PHE A 71 8.21 -12.03 3.27
CA PHE A 71 8.24 -12.71 4.56
C PHE A 71 8.68 -14.16 4.34
N ALA A 72 10.00 -14.37 4.38
CA ALA A 72 10.63 -15.58 4.92
C ALA A 72 12.15 -15.41 4.94
N VAL A 73 12.67 -14.38 5.63
CA VAL A 73 14.00 -14.52 6.23
C VAL A 73 13.82 -15.33 7.50
N VAL A 74 13.71 -16.65 7.35
CA VAL A 74 14.06 -17.56 8.44
C VAL A 74 15.58 -17.69 8.35
N PRO A 75 16.37 -17.13 9.28
CA PRO A 75 17.74 -17.57 9.40
C PRO A 75 17.66 -19.04 9.79
N LEU A 76 18.09 -19.94 8.90
CA LEU A 76 18.40 -21.34 9.23
C LEU A 76 19.65 -21.36 10.13
N ALA A 77 19.57 -20.69 11.26
CA ALA A 77 20.55 -20.73 12.31
C ALA A 77 20.17 -21.90 13.23
N VAL A 78 20.93 -22.99 13.09
CA VAL A 78 21.29 -23.90 14.19
C VAL A 78 20.18 -24.84 14.71
N ILE A 79 19.83 -25.88 13.94
CA ILE A 79 19.25 -27.12 14.51
C ILE A 79 20.25 -28.30 14.43
N LYS A 80 21.47 -28.08 13.91
CA LYS A 80 22.53 -29.10 13.84
C LYS A 80 23.51 -29.11 15.04
N LEU A 81 23.06 -28.71 16.25
CA LEU A 81 23.90 -28.76 17.47
C LEU A 81 23.26 -29.47 18.68
N LEU A 82 22.13 -30.18 18.52
CA LEU A 82 21.50 -30.94 19.62
C LEU A 82 21.24 -32.41 19.30
N ALA A 83 21.94 -32.98 18.31
CA ALA A 83 22.04 -34.44 18.17
C ALA A 83 23.37 -34.89 18.80
N PHE A 84 23.34 -35.05 20.12
CA PHE A 84 24.26 -35.94 20.84
C PHE A 84 23.78 -37.38 20.66
#